data_AF-A0A9K3PDC8-F1
#
_entry.id   AF-A0A9K3PDC8-F1
#
_cell.length_a   1.000
_cell.length_b   1.000
_cell.length_c   1.000
_cell.angle_alpha   90.00
_cell.angle_beta   90.00
_cell.angle_gamma   90.00
#
_symmetry.space_group_name_H-M   'P 1'
#
loop_
_entity.id
_entity.type
_entity.pdbx_description
1 polymer ?
#
loop_
_entity_poly.entity_id
_entity_poly.type
_entity_poly.pdbx_seq_one_letter_code
_entity_poly.pdbx_strand_id
1 'polypeptide(L)'
;MGHQRGGGGGCSLCRLINIGITLALLGGAGYVIWYFLGQPSGEDIKNTFGNINFGDFSDVLQNFTGFGSDLWNKDPYVGDNTTNVWLGTTGVGGLSLELWNALDESWQTEFAESFSDWDNCDPNALTLSTQRVEVDYACSHATGVMKVCNGNYGETGWLGINEVTKIMPQNAIESSVAKMNEYYLNNAGYEERLYTMCHEIGHGFGLPHTDENFHNADLGNCLDYTTRPQNNLRPGEYNCNRLKTMYGSVDGSRRERFLRNVAEDPAYLSSGIGGSLRSESSSSTDGSVYDQAMEDLRSYILSRNNDKNRILHDGDVEAVEGEWRMIRNHPRGGAFVRKLKDDLVLEVHVIYPFN
;
A
#
# COMPACT_ATOMS: atom_id res chain seq x y z
N MET A 1 51.12 8.49 54.94
CA MET A 1 49.72 8.20 55.32
C MET A 1 48.85 8.47 54.10
N GLY A 2 48.35 7.41 53.47
CA GLY A 2 47.64 7.45 52.20
C GLY A 2 46.12 7.38 52.37
N HIS A 3 45.44 8.23 51.60
CA HIS A 3 44.28 8.00 50.72
C HIS A 3 42.94 7.38 51.19
N GLN A 4 41.87 8.07 50.72
CA GLN A 4 40.49 7.68 50.35
C GLN A 4 39.37 8.20 51.29
N ARG A 5 38.51 9.17 50.90
CA ARG A 5 37.40 9.24 49.90
C ARG A 5 36.09 8.52 50.33
N GLY A 6 34.99 9.29 50.37
CA GLY A 6 33.71 8.90 49.77
C GLY A 6 32.45 8.99 50.64
N GLY A 7 31.42 9.70 50.16
CA GLY A 7 30.02 9.36 50.47
C GLY A 7 29.03 10.49 50.78
N GLY A 8 28.85 11.47 49.87
CA GLY A 8 27.73 12.42 49.95
C GLY A 8 26.53 11.94 49.12
N GLY A 9 25.49 11.43 49.77
CA GLY A 9 24.23 11.03 49.14
C GLY A 9 23.31 12.23 48.89
N GLY A 10 23.19 12.66 47.63
CA GLY A 10 22.22 13.66 47.19
C GLY A 10 20.86 13.03 46.86
N CYS A 11 19.79 13.55 47.48
CA CYS A 11 18.42 13.06 47.30
C CYS A 11 17.89 13.37 45.90
N SER A 12 17.71 12.34 45.06
CA SER A 12 17.21 12.43 43.68
C SER A 12 15.78 13.01 43.60
N LEU A 13 14.95 12.78 44.62
CA LEU A 13 13.56 13.22 44.66
C LEU A 13 13.42 14.75 44.71
N CYS A 14 14.37 15.45 45.34
CA CYS A 14 14.36 16.92 45.44
C CYS A 14 14.73 17.64 44.13
N ARG A 15 15.37 16.95 43.16
CA ARG A 15 15.69 17.53 41.85
C ARG A 15 14.50 17.47 40.88
N LEU A 16 13.70 16.40 40.95
CA LEU A 16 12.55 16.22 40.05
C LEU A 16 11.40 17.18 40.36
N ILE A 17 11.13 17.45 41.65
CA ILE A 17 10.10 18.39 42.08
C ILE A 17 10.44 19.83 41.63
N ASN A 18 11.72 20.22 41.69
CA ASN A 18 12.18 21.54 41.24
C ASN A 18 12.08 21.73 39.72
N ILE A 19 12.35 20.69 38.93
CA ILE A 19 12.24 20.77 37.46
C ILE A 19 10.76 20.87 37.04
N GLY A 20 9.87 20.08 37.65
CA GLY A 20 8.43 20.12 37.35
C GLY A 20 7.80 21.47 37.65
N ILE A 21 8.14 22.08 38.79
CA ILE A 21 7.63 23.41 39.17
C ILE A 21 8.20 24.49 38.25
N THR A 22 9.47 24.39 37.86
CA THR A 22 10.09 25.35 36.94
C THR A 22 9.46 25.28 35.55
N LEU A 23 9.19 24.09 35.02
CA LEU A 23 8.55 23.91 33.71
C LEU A 23 7.08 24.35 33.72
N ALA A 24 6.35 24.12 34.82
CA ALA A 24 4.98 24.61 34.97
C ALA A 24 4.92 26.15 35.07
N LEU A 25 5.91 26.78 35.74
CA LEU A 25 6.01 28.23 35.80
C LEU A 25 6.42 28.84 34.45
N LEU A 26 7.33 28.21 33.70
CA LEU A 26 7.72 28.66 32.36
C LEU A 26 6.60 28.47 31.33
N GLY A 27 5.90 27.34 31.37
CA GLY A 27 4.75 27.06 30.51
C GLY A 27 3.55 27.95 30.84
N GLY A 28 3.27 28.16 32.12
CA GLY A 28 2.22 29.08 32.57
C GLY A 28 2.52 30.54 32.24
N ALA A 29 3.76 31.00 32.43
CA ALA A 29 4.18 32.34 32.03
C ALA A 29 4.12 32.51 30.51
N GLY A 30 4.57 31.53 29.73
CA GLY A 30 4.47 31.53 28.27
C GLY A 30 3.04 31.58 27.76
N TYR A 31 2.12 30.83 28.40
CA TYR A 31 0.70 30.84 28.07
C TYR A 31 0.02 32.17 28.43
N VAL A 32 0.34 32.76 29.59
CA VAL A 32 -0.21 34.05 30.01
C VAL A 32 0.31 35.18 29.10
N ILE A 33 1.58 35.13 28.70
CA ILE A 33 2.15 36.06 27.71
C ILE A 33 1.44 35.91 26.36
N TRP A 34 1.25 34.68 25.87
CA TRP A 34 0.53 34.40 24.63
C TRP A 34 -0.94 34.85 24.67
N TYR A 35 -1.62 34.66 25.80
CA TYR A 35 -3.03 34.98 25.98
C TYR A 35 -3.31 36.48 26.18
N PHE A 36 -2.42 37.21 26.86
CA PHE A 36 -2.63 38.64 27.17
C PHE A 36 -1.87 39.62 26.27
N LEU A 37 -0.76 39.22 25.64
CA LEU A 37 0.08 40.11 24.82
C LEU A 37 -0.07 39.88 23.30
N GLY A 38 -0.87 38.88 22.90
CA GLY A 38 -1.13 38.58 21.49
C GLY A 38 -0.05 37.71 20.85
N GLN A 39 -0.38 37.08 19.72
CA GLN A 39 0.54 36.23 18.98
C GLN A 39 1.73 37.05 18.45
N PRO A 40 2.99 36.62 18.68
CA PRO A 40 4.14 37.31 18.12
C PRO A 40 4.03 37.31 16.60
N SER A 41 4.29 38.46 16.00
CA SER A 41 4.28 38.58 14.55
C SER A 41 5.45 37.79 13.95
N GLY A 42 5.33 37.37 12.69
CA GLY A 42 6.40 36.61 12.01
C GLY A 42 7.74 37.35 11.96
N GLU A 43 7.74 38.67 12.13
CA GLU A 43 8.94 39.51 12.23
C GLU A 43 9.69 39.34 13.57
N ASP A 44 8.96 39.12 14.67
CA ASP A 44 9.55 38.91 16.00
C ASP A 44 10.25 37.54 16.09
N ILE A 45 9.71 36.55 15.37
CA ILE A 45 10.26 35.19 15.29
C ILE A 45 11.53 35.16 14.42
N LYS A 46 11.54 35.90 13.30
CA LYS A 46 12.71 36.03 12.41
C LYS A 46 13.92 36.66 13.10
N ASN A 47 13.70 37.65 13.96
CA ASN A 47 14.80 38.32 14.68
C ASN A 47 15.43 37.44 15.78
N THR A 48 14.71 36.41 16.25
CA THR A 48 15.17 35.51 17.32
C THR A 48 15.94 34.29 16.77
N PHE A 49 15.59 33.80 15.58
CA PHE A 49 16.13 32.56 15.00
C PHE A 49 16.87 32.79 13.68
N GLY A 50 17.86 33.70 13.70
CA GLY A 50 18.68 34.03 12.53
C GLY A 50 19.16 32.80 11.75
N ASN A 51 18.89 32.84 10.43
CA ASN A 51 19.44 32.00 9.35
C ASN A 51 19.21 30.49 9.42
N ILE A 52 17.94 30.07 9.34
CA ILE A 52 17.60 28.80 8.70
C ILE A 52 16.64 29.07 7.55
N ASN A 53 17.09 28.80 6.32
CA ASN A 53 16.30 28.96 5.10
C ASN A 53 15.58 27.64 4.79
N PHE A 54 14.31 27.53 5.19
CA PHE A 54 13.41 26.50 4.71
C PHE A 54 12.47 27.14 3.69
N GLY A 55 12.73 26.89 2.42
CA GLY A 55 11.89 27.33 1.32
C GLY A 55 10.51 26.65 1.36
N ASP A 56 9.49 27.50 1.41
CA ASP A 56 8.10 27.38 0.96
C ASP A 56 7.29 26.12 1.33
N PHE A 57 6.70 26.16 2.53
CA PHE A 57 5.72 25.19 3.04
C PHE A 57 4.40 25.88 3.49
N SER A 58 4.08 27.07 2.96
CA SER A 58 2.99 27.91 3.50
C SER A 58 1.58 27.41 3.22
N ASP A 59 1.39 26.51 2.24
CA ASP A 59 0.04 26.14 1.79
C ASP A 59 -0.41 24.74 2.25
N VAL A 60 0.51 23.90 2.75
CA VAL A 60 0.21 22.53 3.24
C VAL A 60 -0.06 22.51 4.75
N LEU A 61 0.48 23.48 5.49
CA LEU A 61 0.43 23.58 6.96
C LEU A 61 -0.90 24.11 7.53
N GLN A 62 -1.84 24.57 6.69
CA GLN A 62 -3.11 25.13 7.17
C GLN A 62 -4.21 24.08 7.45
N ASN A 63 -4.02 22.80 7.12
CA ASN A 63 -5.13 21.82 7.19
C ASN A 63 -4.87 20.55 8.02
N PHE A 64 -3.78 20.48 8.78
CA PHE A 64 -3.42 19.27 9.55
C PHE A 64 -3.05 19.59 11.01
N THR A 65 -4.04 19.95 11.81
CA THR A 65 -3.93 19.94 13.28
C THR A 65 -4.49 18.62 13.80
N GLY A 66 -3.63 17.66 14.17
CA GLY A 66 -4.13 16.41 14.76
C GLY A 66 -3.16 15.31 15.18
N PHE A 67 -1.86 15.34 14.82
CA PHE A 67 -0.95 14.27 15.23
C PHE A 67 0.34 14.81 15.87
N GLY A 68 0.55 14.40 17.12
CA GLY A 68 1.73 14.75 17.92
C GLY A 68 3.00 14.12 17.37
N SER A 69 4.11 14.80 17.67
CA SER A 69 5.48 14.54 17.24
C SER A 69 6.17 13.36 17.96
N ASP A 70 5.43 12.29 18.25
CA ASP A 70 5.96 11.00 18.71
C ASP A 70 5.74 9.88 17.67
N LEU A 71 5.03 10.14 16.57
CA LEU A 71 4.78 9.20 15.45
C LEU A 71 5.92 9.11 14.42
N TRP A 72 6.89 10.04 14.45
CA TRP A 72 7.93 10.14 13.42
C TRP A 72 9.32 9.75 13.89
N ASN A 73 9.46 9.27 15.13
CA ASN A 73 10.75 8.83 15.66
C ASN A 73 10.93 7.31 15.50
N LYS A 74 11.52 6.95 14.35
CA LYS A 74 12.23 5.70 14.04
C LYS A 74 11.39 4.42 13.97
N ASP A 75 10.72 4.21 12.85
CA ASP A 75 10.58 2.86 12.29
C ASP A 75 11.34 2.80 10.94
N PRO A 76 12.43 1.99 10.81
CA PRO A 76 13.15 1.83 9.55
C PRO A 76 12.38 1.02 8.49
N TYR A 77 11.15 0.58 8.75
CA TYR A 77 10.35 -0.28 7.87
C TYR A 77 9.12 0.40 7.23
N VAL A 78 9.10 1.73 7.13
CA VAL A 78 8.09 2.39 6.28
C VAL A 78 8.40 2.02 4.83
N GLY A 79 7.67 1.05 4.30
CA GLY A 79 7.88 0.47 2.97
C GLY A 79 7.82 1.52 1.86
N ASP A 80 8.40 1.18 0.71
CA ASP A 80 8.30 1.99 -0.51
C ASP A 80 6.83 2.33 -0.79
N ASN A 81 6.51 3.61 -0.86
CA ASN A 81 5.17 4.11 -1.08
C ASN A 81 4.76 4.09 -2.56
N THR A 82 5.51 3.45 -3.45
CA THR A 82 5.16 3.38 -4.87
C THR A 82 3.85 2.61 -5.07
N THR A 83 2.89 3.27 -5.71
CA THR A 83 1.58 2.72 -6.08
C THR A 83 1.48 2.55 -7.58
N ASN A 84 0.85 1.47 -8.03
CA ASN A 84 0.55 1.23 -9.45
C ASN A 84 -0.90 1.60 -9.74
N VAL A 85 -1.20 2.15 -10.92
CA VAL A 85 -2.56 2.57 -11.29
C VAL A 85 -3.06 1.79 -12.51
N TRP A 86 -4.35 1.45 -12.53
CA TRP A 86 -4.98 0.78 -13.68
C TRP A 86 -4.99 1.62 -14.95
N LEU A 87 -4.78 0.95 -16.09
CA LEU A 87 -4.81 1.58 -17.40
C LEU A 87 -6.15 2.29 -17.65
N GLY A 88 -6.08 3.51 -18.20
CA GLY A 88 -7.27 4.29 -18.55
C GLY A 88 -7.87 5.09 -17.39
N THR A 89 -7.30 5.02 -16.19
CA THR A 89 -7.66 5.96 -15.11
C THR A 89 -7.06 7.34 -15.33
N THR A 90 -7.78 8.37 -14.90
CA THR A 90 -7.32 9.77 -14.94
C THR A 90 -6.90 10.28 -13.56
N GLY A 91 -6.98 9.45 -12.53
CA GLY A 91 -6.83 9.86 -11.13
C GLY A 91 -8.01 10.67 -10.59
N VAL A 92 -9.11 10.78 -11.35
CA VAL A 92 -10.32 11.50 -10.97
C VAL A 92 -11.56 10.64 -11.26
N GLY A 93 -12.50 10.60 -10.31
CA GLY A 93 -13.79 9.92 -10.48
C GLY A 93 -13.82 8.47 -9.99
N GLY A 94 -12.75 8.01 -9.36
CA GLY A 94 -12.61 6.64 -8.87
C GLY A 94 -12.17 5.65 -9.94
N LEU A 95 -11.96 4.40 -9.53
CA LEU A 95 -11.66 3.28 -10.40
C LEU A 95 -12.92 2.40 -10.55
N SER A 96 -13.37 2.20 -11.79
CA SER A 96 -14.32 1.13 -12.10
C SER A 96 -13.57 -0.11 -12.55
N LEU A 97 -13.73 -1.23 -11.85
CA LEU A 97 -13.01 -2.46 -12.14
C LEU A 97 -13.91 -3.69 -11.96
N GLU A 98 -13.79 -4.63 -12.88
CA GLU A 98 -14.46 -5.93 -12.78
C GLU A 98 -13.54 -6.98 -12.16
N LEU A 99 -14.05 -7.68 -11.15
CA LEU A 99 -13.41 -8.81 -10.49
C LEU A 99 -14.02 -10.13 -10.99
N TRP A 100 -13.21 -10.95 -11.66
CA TRP A 100 -13.58 -12.31 -12.03
C TRP A 100 -13.38 -13.26 -10.87
N ASN A 101 -14.47 -13.77 -10.32
CA ASN A 101 -14.48 -14.79 -9.29
C ASN A 101 -14.35 -16.17 -9.97
N ALA A 102 -13.11 -16.65 -10.05
CA ALA A 102 -12.74 -17.98 -10.56
C ALA A 102 -12.43 -18.97 -9.42
N LEU A 103 -12.89 -18.66 -8.20
CA LEU A 103 -12.74 -19.50 -7.03
C LEU A 103 -13.73 -20.68 -7.07
N ASP A 104 -13.35 -21.79 -6.45
CA ASP A 104 -14.29 -22.86 -6.15
C ASP A 104 -15.27 -22.48 -5.01
N GLU A 105 -16.20 -23.38 -4.72
CA GLU A 105 -17.27 -23.12 -3.74
C GLU A 105 -16.77 -22.89 -2.30
N SER A 106 -15.54 -23.28 -1.96
CA SER A 106 -15.03 -23.19 -0.59
C SER A 106 -14.60 -21.78 -0.16
N TRP A 107 -14.47 -20.84 -1.10
CA TRP A 107 -13.96 -19.48 -0.86
C TRP A 107 -14.99 -18.37 -1.00
N GLN A 108 -16.24 -18.72 -1.23
CA GLN A 108 -17.25 -17.72 -1.59
C GLN A 108 -17.56 -16.75 -0.45
N THR A 109 -17.41 -17.18 0.81
CA THR A 109 -17.59 -16.32 1.98
C THR A 109 -16.49 -15.26 2.05
N GLU A 110 -15.23 -15.68 2.04
CA GLU A 110 -14.07 -14.78 2.14
C GLU A 110 -14.02 -13.81 0.98
N PHE A 111 -14.31 -14.27 -0.25
CA PHE A 111 -14.37 -13.42 -1.42
C PHE A 111 -15.48 -12.38 -1.33
N ALA A 112 -16.72 -12.80 -1.01
CA ALA A 112 -17.85 -11.87 -0.94
C ALA A 112 -17.63 -10.79 0.12
N GLU A 113 -17.06 -11.18 1.26
CA GLU A 113 -16.71 -10.26 2.34
C GLU A 113 -15.61 -9.29 1.91
N SER A 114 -14.46 -9.78 1.44
CA SER A 114 -13.36 -8.91 1.02
C SER A 114 -13.74 -7.99 -0.14
N PHE A 115 -14.49 -8.49 -1.13
CA PHE A 115 -15.04 -7.69 -2.22
C PHE A 115 -15.89 -6.55 -1.69
N SER A 116 -16.81 -6.87 -0.77
CA SER A 116 -17.69 -5.87 -0.16
C SER A 116 -16.92 -4.82 0.63
N ASP A 117 -15.89 -5.20 1.38
CA ASP A 117 -15.14 -4.22 2.17
C ASP A 117 -14.38 -3.23 1.29
N TRP A 118 -13.77 -3.71 0.21
CA TRP A 118 -13.06 -2.86 -0.74
C TRP A 118 -14.02 -1.95 -1.52
N ASP A 119 -15.17 -2.46 -1.97
CA ASP A 119 -16.17 -1.64 -2.68
C ASP A 119 -16.82 -0.58 -1.77
N ASN A 120 -16.88 -0.84 -0.47
CA ASN A 120 -17.43 0.08 0.54
C ASN A 120 -16.37 0.87 1.32
N CYS A 121 -15.13 0.94 0.82
CA CYS A 121 -14.08 1.75 1.42
C CYS A 121 -14.54 3.21 1.62
N ASP A 122 -14.16 3.85 2.73
CA ASP A 122 -14.40 5.27 2.99
C ASP A 122 -13.05 5.98 3.22
N PRO A 123 -12.66 6.96 2.38
CA PRO A 123 -13.40 7.54 1.26
C PRO A 123 -13.58 6.58 0.07
N ASN A 124 -14.76 6.63 -0.55
CA ASN A 124 -15.06 5.78 -1.70
C ASN A 124 -14.30 6.24 -2.96
N ALA A 125 -13.42 5.37 -3.42
CA ALA A 125 -12.60 5.53 -4.62
C ALA A 125 -12.83 4.42 -5.66
N LEU A 126 -13.65 3.41 -5.35
CA LEU A 126 -13.86 2.23 -6.19
C LEU A 126 -15.32 2.11 -6.62
N THR A 127 -15.54 1.51 -7.78
CA THR A 127 -16.85 1.06 -8.25
C THR A 127 -16.65 -0.32 -8.82
N LEU A 128 -16.80 -1.33 -7.97
CA LEU A 128 -16.49 -2.70 -8.32
C LEU A 128 -17.71 -3.41 -8.90
N SER A 129 -17.46 -4.26 -9.87
CA SER A 129 -18.41 -5.30 -10.30
C SER A 129 -17.74 -6.66 -10.17
N THR A 130 -18.54 -7.72 -10.08
CA THR A 130 -18.00 -9.09 -10.10
C THR A 130 -18.79 -10.00 -11.01
N GLN A 131 -18.08 -10.93 -11.65
CA GLN A 131 -18.65 -12.00 -12.44
C GLN A 131 -18.11 -13.34 -11.93
N ARG A 132 -19.01 -14.31 -11.66
CA ARG A 132 -18.60 -15.70 -11.44
C ARG A 132 -18.24 -16.33 -12.79
N VAL A 133 -17.02 -16.85 -12.90
CA VAL A 133 -16.51 -17.54 -14.09
C VAL A 133 -16.22 -19.01 -13.77
N GLU A 134 -15.82 -19.80 -14.77
CA GLU A 134 -15.35 -21.17 -14.53
C GLU A 134 -14.16 -21.17 -13.57
N VAL A 135 -14.11 -22.17 -12.68
CA VAL A 135 -13.01 -22.31 -11.72
C VAL A 135 -11.69 -22.46 -12.46
N ASP A 136 -10.72 -21.62 -12.12
CA ASP A 136 -9.42 -21.55 -12.77
C ASP A 136 -8.29 -21.74 -11.75
N TYR A 137 -7.87 -23.00 -11.57
CA TYR A 137 -6.78 -23.37 -10.66
C TYR A 137 -5.39 -22.93 -11.14
N ALA A 138 -5.23 -22.63 -12.44
CA ALA A 138 -3.98 -22.09 -12.98
C ALA A 138 -3.92 -20.57 -12.83
N CYS A 139 -5.10 -19.95 -12.79
CA CYS A 139 -5.31 -18.54 -12.58
C CYS A 139 -4.56 -17.65 -13.58
N SER A 140 -4.90 -17.85 -14.85
CA SER A 140 -4.25 -17.13 -15.94
C SER A 140 -4.74 -15.67 -16.01
N HIS A 141 -3.86 -14.76 -16.42
CA HIS A 141 -4.20 -13.35 -16.62
C HIS A 141 -5.31 -13.15 -17.66
N ALA A 142 -6.12 -12.11 -17.45
CA ALA A 142 -7.08 -11.61 -18.42
C ALA A 142 -7.03 -10.07 -18.44
N THR A 143 -6.91 -9.48 -19.61
CA THR A 143 -6.77 -8.03 -19.78
C THR A 143 -7.98 -7.27 -19.23
N GLY A 144 -7.72 -6.21 -18.47
CA GLY A 144 -8.71 -5.26 -17.98
C GLY A 144 -9.50 -5.71 -16.75
N VAL A 145 -9.18 -6.89 -16.20
CA VAL A 145 -9.88 -7.46 -15.05
C VAL A 145 -8.90 -7.90 -13.97
N MET A 146 -9.38 -7.92 -12.73
CA MET A 146 -8.71 -8.64 -11.65
C MET A 146 -9.34 -10.02 -11.52
N LYS A 147 -8.58 -11.09 -11.71
CA LYS A 147 -9.08 -12.46 -11.50
C LYS A 147 -8.67 -12.95 -10.11
N VAL A 148 -9.62 -13.49 -9.36
CA VAL A 148 -9.39 -14.08 -8.05
C VAL A 148 -9.67 -15.58 -8.11
N CYS A 149 -8.76 -16.37 -7.57
CA CYS A 149 -8.70 -17.81 -7.78
C CYS A 149 -8.04 -18.52 -6.60
N ASN A 150 -8.32 -19.80 -6.44
CA ASN A 150 -7.67 -20.66 -5.47
C ASN A 150 -7.15 -21.90 -6.19
N GLY A 151 -6.10 -22.51 -5.64
CA GLY A 151 -5.50 -23.71 -6.20
C GLY A 151 -4.44 -24.29 -5.29
N ASN A 152 -4.17 -25.58 -5.41
CA ASN A 152 -3.04 -26.19 -4.72
C ASN A 152 -1.78 -25.99 -5.55
N TYR A 153 -1.03 -24.93 -5.23
CA TYR A 153 0.23 -24.61 -5.90
C TYR A 153 1.43 -25.34 -5.29
N GLY A 154 1.18 -26.17 -4.26
CA GLY A 154 2.19 -26.91 -3.53
C GLY A 154 2.94 -26.08 -2.49
N GLU A 155 4.00 -26.66 -1.96
CA GLU A 155 4.91 -26.00 -1.03
C GLU A 155 5.75 -24.96 -1.79
N THR A 156 5.18 -23.78 -2.01
CA THR A 156 5.82 -22.69 -2.75
C THR A 156 6.52 -21.68 -1.84
N GLY A 157 6.27 -21.76 -0.53
CA GLY A 157 6.70 -20.79 0.45
C GLY A 157 5.80 -19.57 0.54
N TRP A 158 4.59 -19.58 -0.05
CA TRP A 158 3.63 -18.47 0.04
C TRP A 158 2.18 -18.92 0.28
N LEU A 159 1.47 -18.18 1.15
CA LEU A 159 0.04 -18.31 1.45
C LEU A 159 -0.82 -17.75 0.32
N GLY A 160 -0.53 -16.50 -0.06
CA GLY A 160 -1.18 -15.77 -1.13
C GLY A 160 -0.14 -15.08 -2.01
N ILE A 161 -0.56 -14.77 -3.23
CA ILE A 161 0.22 -13.98 -4.17
C ILE A 161 -0.70 -13.13 -5.03
N ASN A 162 -0.29 -11.89 -5.31
CA ASN A 162 -0.87 -11.07 -6.35
C ASN A 162 0.17 -10.84 -7.45
N GLU A 163 -0.24 -11.09 -8.69
CA GLU A 163 0.57 -10.85 -9.87
C GLU A 163 -0.10 -9.72 -10.68
N VAL A 164 0.68 -8.72 -11.07
CA VAL A 164 0.23 -7.55 -11.82
C VAL A 164 1.04 -7.44 -13.10
N THR A 165 0.37 -7.40 -14.25
CA THR A 165 1.03 -7.03 -15.51
C THR A 165 0.89 -5.54 -15.76
N LYS A 166 1.99 -4.89 -16.12
CA LYS A 166 2.04 -3.46 -16.42
C LYS A 166 2.54 -3.23 -17.84
N ILE A 167 1.86 -2.32 -18.55
CA ILE A 167 2.27 -1.90 -19.89
C ILE A 167 3.18 -0.67 -19.78
N MET A 168 4.30 -0.72 -20.51
CA MET A 168 5.24 0.39 -20.67
C MET A 168 4.97 1.15 -21.98
N PRO A 169 5.24 2.47 -22.04
CA PRO A 169 5.84 3.32 -21.00
C PRO A 169 4.82 3.89 -19.99
N GLN A 170 3.54 3.54 -20.07
CA GLN A 170 2.50 4.10 -19.20
C GLN A 170 2.68 3.71 -17.73
N ASN A 171 3.40 2.62 -17.46
CA ASN A 171 3.56 2.02 -16.13
C ASN A 171 2.20 1.81 -15.45
N ALA A 172 1.23 1.33 -16.23
CA ALA A 172 -0.15 1.15 -15.81
C ALA A 172 -0.54 -0.32 -15.81
N ILE A 173 -1.34 -0.73 -14.82
CA ILE A 173 -1.83 -2.09 -14.68
C ILE A 173 -2.75 -2.41 -15.86
N GLU A 174 -2.42 -3.48 -16.57
CA GLU A 174 -3.25 -4.06 -17.63
C GLU A 174 -4.12 -5.20 -17.09
N SER A 175 -3.57 -6.03 -16.20
CA SER A 175 -4.30 -7.11 -15.57
C SER A 175 -3.71 -7.45 -14.20
N SER A 176 -4.52 -8.07 -13.34
CA SER A 176 -4.07 -8.58 -12.05
C SER A 176 -4.70 -9.95 -11.78
N VAL A 177 -3.95 -10.82 -11.11
CA VAL A 177 -4.49 -12.06 -10.55
C VAL A 177 -4.11 -12.19 -9.08
N ALA A 178 -5.08 -12.58 -8.24
CA ALA A 178 -4.89 -12.85 -6.82
C ALA A 178 -5.11 -14.35 -6.57
N LYS A 179 -4.08 -15.06 -6.12
CA LYS A 179 -4.09 -16.53 -5.97
C LYS A 179 -3.97 -16.94 -4.50
N MET A 180 -4.90 -17.78 -4.07
CA MET A 180 -4.91 -18.36 -2.72
C MET A 180 -4.35 -19.78 -2.75
N ASN A 181 -3.28 -20.05 -2.01
CA ASN A 181 -2.62 -21.36 -2.03
C ASN A 181 -3.26 -22.36 -1.07
N GLU A 182 -4.01 -23.31 -1.63
CA GLU A 182 -4.64 -24.40 -0.88
C GLU A 182 -3.66 -25.27 -0.12
N TYR A 183 -2.40 -25.37 -0.58
CA TYR A 183 -1.39 -26.15 0.12
C TYR A 183 -1.26 -25.73 1.59
N TYR A 184 -1.37 -24.42 1.84
CA TYR A 184 -1.32 -23.84 3.18
C TYR A 184 -2.72 -23.48 3.72
N LEU A 185 -3.61 -22.98 2.86
CA LEU A 185 -4.89 -22.36 3.28
C LEU A 185 -6.08 -23.31 3.35
N ASN A 186 -5.99 -24.54 2.81
CA ASN A 186 -7.12 -25.48 2.82
C ASN A 186 -7.56 -25.84 4.25
N ASN A 187 -6.64 -25.84 5.21
CA ASN A 187 -6.92 -26.12 6.64
C ASN A 187 -6.73 -24.90 7.54
N ALA A 188 -6.51 -23.72 6.96
CA ALA A 188 -6.33 -22.47 7.70
C ALA A 188 -7.65 -22.03 8.35
N GLY A 189 -7.54 -21.25 9.42
CA GLY A 189 -8.70 -20.60 10.05
C GLY A 189 -9.33 -19.56 9.13
N TYR A 190 -10.59 -19.22 9.40
CA TYR A 190 -11.34 -18.23 8.64
C TYR A 190 -10.59 -16.88 8.56
N GLU A 191 -10.01 -16.45 9.68
CA GLU A 191 -9.32 -15.17 9.78
C GLU A 191 -8.07 -15.11 8.90
N GLU A 192 -7.32 -16.21 8.78
CA GLU A 192 -6.14 -16.27 7.91
C GLU A 192 -6.55 -16.27 6.44
N ARG A 193 -7.60 -17.02 6.08
CA ARG A 193 -8.16 -17.06 4.72
C ARG A 193 -8.69 -15.68 4.29
N LEU A 194 -9.49 -15.04 5.14
CA LEU A 194 -10.04 -13.71 4.87
C LEU A 194 -8.95 -12.64 4.80
N TYR A 195 -7.96 -12.68 5.71
CA TYR A 195 -6.81 -11.79 5.66
C TYR A 195 -6.06 -11.92 4.33
N THR A 196 -5.71 -13.14 3.91
CA THR A 196 -5.00 -13.36 2.64
C THR A 196 -5.82 -12.88 1.45
N MET A 197 -7.13 -13.18 1.41
CA MET A 197 -8.03 -12.70 0.36
C MET A 197 -8.01 -11.16 0.27
N CYS A 198 -8.16 -10.47 1.41
CA CYS A 198 -8.16 -9.01 1.46
C CYS A 198 -6.84 -8.40 1.02
N HIS A 199 -5.74 -8.98 1.49
CA HIS A 199 -4.38 -8.53 1.18
C HIS A 199 -4.09 -8.61 -0.31
N GLU A 200 -4.32 -9.78 -0.92
CA GLU A 200 -3.99 -9.99 -2.33
C GLU A 200 -4.92 -9.22 -3.27
N ILE A 201 -6.19 -9.02 -2.90
CA ILE A 201 -7.09 -8.13 -3.65
C ILE A 201 -6.61 -6.67 -3.54
N GLY A 202 -6.12 -6.24 -2.37
CA GLY A 202 -5.57 -4.90 -2.17
C GLY A 202 -4.38 -4.60 -3.10
N HIS A 203 -3.46 -5.56 -3.26
CA HIS A 203 -2.37 -5.45 -4.23
C HIS A 203 -2.86 -5.38 -5.67
N GLY A 204 -3.96 -6.05 -6.00
CA GLY A 204 -4.58 -5.95 -7.32
C GLY A 204 -5.12 -4.55 -7.65
N PHE A 205 -5.44 -3.72 -6.64
CA PHE A 205 -5.73 -2.30 -6.85
C PHE A 205 -4.47 -1.44 -6.99
N GLY A 206 -3.29 -2.03 -6.85
CA GLY A 206 -1.98 -1.37 -6.95
C GLY A 206 -1.49 -0.72 -5.66
N LEU A 207 -2.07 -1.11 -4.52
CA LEU A 207 -1.62 -0.65 -3.20
C LEU A 207 -0.37 -1.43 -2.76
N PRO A 208 0.67 -0.74 -2.21
CA PRO A 208 1.75 -1.41 -1.47
C PRO A 208 1.28 -1.78 -0.06
N HIS A 209 2.15 -2.46 0.69
CA HIS A 209 1.94 -2.67 2.13
C HIS A 209 1.81 -1.32 2.87
N THR A 210 0.94 -1.28 3.87
CA THR A 210 0.79 -0.12 4.76
C THR A 210 1.94 -0.03 5.76
N ASP A 211 2.33 -1.18 6.27
CA ASP A 211 3.40 -1.36 7.22
C ASP A 211 3.98 -2.74 7.01
N GLU A 212 5.31 -2.79 7.07
CA GLU A 212 6.07 -3.99 6.86
C GLU A 212 6.59 -4.54 8.20
N ASN A 213 6.48 -3.82 9.32
CA ASN A 213 7.01 -4.25 10.62
C ASN A 213 6.03 -5.08 11.47
N PHE A 214 6.03 -6.40 11.29
CA PHE A 214 5.14 -7.31 12.02
C PHE A 214 5.36 -7.42 13.55
N HIS A 215 6.40 -6.79 14.11
CA HIS A 215 6.65 -6.79 15.56
C HIS A 215 5.98 -5.60 16.28
N ASN A 216 5.46 -4.64 15.51
CA ASN A 216 4.78 -3.50 16.09
C ASN A 216 3.29 -3.80 16.29
N ALA A 217 2.54 -2.78 16.73
CA ALA A 217 1.12 -2.93 16.93
C ALA A 217 0.42 -2.96 15.57
N ASP A 218 -0.45 -3.94 15.35
CA ASP A 218 -1.20 -4.05 14.10
C ASP A 218 -1.94 -2.73 13.81
N LEU A 219 -1.83 -2.25 12.58
CA LEU A 219 -2.45 -1.01 12.14
C LEU A 219 -3.94 -1.17 11.81
N GLY A 220 -4.49 -2.36 12.01
CA GLY A 220 -5.91 -2.65 11.81
C GLY A 220 -6.34 -2.69 10.35
N ASN A 221 -5.43 -3.06 9.44
CA ASN A 221 -5.71 -3.09 8.00
C ASN A 221 -5.06 -4.28 7.29
N CYS A 222 -5.69 -4.81 6.24
CA CYS A 222 -5.25 -6.06 5.62
C CYS A 222 -3.98 -5.96 4.78
N LEU A 223 -3.46 -4.77 4.52
CA LEU A 223 -2.16 -4.56 3.86
C LEU A 223 -1.00 -4.35 4.86
N ASP A 224 -1.27 -4.51 6.15
CA ASP A 224 -0.26 -4.58 7.20
C ASP A 224 0.19 -6.03 7.41
N TYR A 225 1.50 -6.26 7.39
CA TYR A 225 2.06 -7.56 7.71
C TYR A 225 1.87 -7.91 9.18
N THR A 226 1.14 -8.99 9.46
CA THR A 226 0.86 -9.39 10.83
C THR A 226 1.11 -10.87 11.11
N THR A 227 1.25 -11.17 12.40
CA THR A 227 1.17 -12.51 12.98
C THR A 227 -0.19 -12.82 13.62
N ARG A 228 -1.10 -11.85 13.58
CA ARG A 228 -2.45 -11.91 14.16
C ARG A 228 -3.48 -11.49 13.10
N PRO A 229 -3.75 -12.35 12.10
CA PRO A 229 -4.69 -12.04 11.00
C PRO A 229 -6.02 -11.45 11.48
N GLN A 230 -6.54 -11.92 12.62
CA GLN A 230 -7.79 -11.47 13.23
C GLN A 230 -7.87 -9.96 13.50
N ASN A 231 -6.73 -9.26 13.58
CA ASN A 231 -6.69 -7.82 13.80
C ASN A 231 -6.70 -7.01 12.48
N ASN A 232 -6.41 -7.65 11.34
CA ASN A 232 -6.17 -7.01 10.05
C ASN A 232 -7.07 -7.57 8.94
N LEU A 233 -8.31 -7.94 9.26
CA LEU A 233 -9.19 -8.65 8.31
C LEU A 233 -9.75 -7.81 7.15
N ARG A 234 -9.62 -6.48 7.22
CA ARG A 234 -10.36 -5.51 6.40
C ARG A 234 -9.42 -4.42 5.87
N PRO A 235 -9.74 -3.72 4.77
CA PRO A 235 -9.06 -2.48 4.44
C PRO A 235 -9.26 -1.46 5.56
N GLY A 236 -8.20 -0.71 5.88
CA GLY A 236 -8.25 0.37 6.87
C GLY A 236 -8.41 1.73 6.21
N GLU A 237 -8.65 2.75 7.04
CA GLU A 237 -8.77 4.15 6.61
C GLU A 237 -7.54 4.59 5.77
N TYR A 238 -6.33 4.15 6.15
CA TYR A 238 -5.12 4.43 5.39
C TYR A 238 -5.21 3.90 3.96
N ASN A 239 -5.71 2.67 3.76
CA ASN A 239 -5.84 2.08 2.43
C ASN A 239 -6.88 2.82 1.60
N CYS A 240 -8.05 3.12 2.17
CA CYS A 240 -9.10 3.83 1.46
C CYS A 240 -8.66 5.26 1.07
N ASN A 241 -7.96 5.97 1.96
CA ASN A 241 -7.37 7.28 1.65
C ASN A 241 -6.30 7.19 0.56
N ARG A 242 -5.53 6.11 0.54
CA ARG A 242 -4.54 5.87 -0.51
C ARG A 242 -5.21 5.64 -1.87
N LEU A 243 -6.26 4.82 -1.92
CA LEU A 243 -7.06 4.62 -3.14
C LEU A 243 -7.64 5.92 -3.66
N LYS A 244 -8.16 6.79 -2.77
CA LYS A 244 -8.61 8.13 -3.17
C LYS A 244 -7.48 8.99 -3.73
N THR A 245 -6.27 8.88 -3.20
CA THR A 245 -5.11 9.60 -3.74
C THR A 245 -4.72 9.09 -5.13
N MET A 246 -4.89 7.79 -5.38
CA MET A 246 -4.57 7.14 -6.66
C MET A 246 -5.64 7.39 -7.73
N TYR A 247 -6.93 7.30 -7.38
CA TYR A 247 -8.04 7.23 -8.33
C TYR A 247 -9.04 8.40 -8.20
N GLY A 248 -8.90 9.23 -7.17
CA GLY A 248 -9.91 10.21 -6.80
C GLY A 248 -11.12 9.57 -6.11
N SER A 249 -12.11 10.39 -5.75
CA SER A 249 -13.38 9.91 -5.17
C SER A 249 -14.45 9.73 -6.25
N VAL A 250 -15.28 8.69 -6.12
CA VAL A 250 -16.43 8.43 -7.00
C VAL A 250 -17.38 9.63 -7.01
N ASP A 251 -17.62 10.23 -5.84
CA ASP A 251 -18.47 11.40 -5.65
C ASP A 251 -17.83 12.73 -6.07
N GLY A 252 -16.50 12.77 -6.23
CA GLY A 252 -15.74 13.96 -6.65
C GLY A 252 -16.15 14.45 -8.04
N SER A 253 -16.63 13.53 -8.89
CA SER A 253 -17.08 13.80 -10.25
C SER A 253 -18.32 14.73 -10.33
N ARG A 254 -19.12 14.81 -9.25
CA ARG A 254 -20.29 15.70 -9.16
C ARG A 254 -19.96 17.02 -8.49
N ARG A 255 -19.14 17.03 -7.43
CA ARG A 255 -18.90 18.23 -6.61
C ARG A 255 -17.91 19.21 -7.26
N GLU A 256 -16.89 18.72 -7.96
CA GLU A 256 -15.98 19.60 -8.72
C GLU A 256 -16.66 20.17 -9.98
N ARG A 257 -17.56 19.39 -10.61
CA ARG A 257 -18.43 19.91 -11.68
C ARG A 257 -19.37 20.98 -11.17
N PHE A 258 -19.88 20.87 -9.94
CA PHE A 258 -20.76 21.89 -9.36
C PHE A 258 -20.03 23.21 -9.04
N LEU A 259 -18.73 23.16 -8.70
CA LEU A 259 -17.91 24.36 -8.49
C LEU A 259 -17.39 24.96 -9.81
N ARG A 260 -17.22 24.15 -10.87
CA ARG A 260 -16.92 24.68 -12.21
C ARG A 260 -18.16 25.24 -12.91
N ASN A 261 -19.35 24.65 -12.73
CA ASN A 261 -20.58 25.08 -13.43
C ASN A 261 -21.25 26.34 -12.87
N VAL A 262 -20.71 26.97 -11.82
CA VAL A 262 -21.12 28.32 -11.36
C VAL A 262 -20.30 29.41 -12.07
N ALA A 263 -19.18 29.03 -12.71
CA ALA A 263 -18.42 29.90 -13.58
C ALA A 263 -18.54 29.36 -15.01
N GLU A 264 -19.35 30.05 -15.81
CA GLU A 264 -19.46 29.95 -17.28
C GLU A 264 -20.56 29.03 -17.82
N ASP A 265 -21.52 29.67 -18.48
CA ASP A 265 -22.36 29.15 -19.56
C ASP A 265 -22.64 30.36 -20.50
N PRO A 266 -22.98 30.22 -21.80
CA PRO A 266 -23.00 29.03 -22.68
C PRO A 266 -22.27 29.24 -24.04
N ALA A 267 -21.91 28.13 -24.72
CA ALA A 267 -22.46 27.76 -26.04
C ALA A 267 -21.62 26.72 -26.84
N TYR A 268 -22.36 25.84 -27.52
CA TYR A 268 -22.12 25.22 -28.84
C TYR A 268 -21.54 23.77 -28.97
N LEU A 269 -22.49 22.82 -29.05
CA LEU A 269 -22.73 21.82 -30.13
C LEU A 269 -21.58 21.06 -30.82
N SER A 270 -21.70 19.72 -30.69
CA SER A 270 -21.64 18.69 -31.75
C SER A 270 -20.31 18.33 -32.42
N SER A 271 -19.80 17.12 -32.17
CA SER A 271 -19.85 15.97 -33.10
C SER A 271 -18.97 14.83 -32.60
N GLY A 272 -19.48 13.60 -32.66
CA GLY A 272 -18.73 12.40 -32.31
C GLY A 272 -17.95 11.83 -33.48
N ILE A 273 -16.91 11.05 -33.19
CA ILE A 273 -16.41 9.95 -34.03
C ILE A 273 -15.91 8.85 -33.10
N GLY A 274 -16.48 7.66 -33.23
CA GLY A 274 -16.01 6.44 -32.58
C GLY A 274 -14.74 5.92 -33.23
N GLY A 275 -13.78 5.51 -32.40
CA GLY A 275 -12.60 4.75 -32.79
C GLY A 275 -12.64 3.40 -32.10
N SER A 276 -13.05 2.37 -32.83
CA SER A 276 -12.92 0.96 -32.45
C SER A 276 -11.44 0.59 -32.53
N LEU A 277 -10.79 0.39 -31.37
CA LEU A 277 -9.49 -0.26 -31.31
C LEU A 277 -9.71 -1.75 -31.24
N ARG A 278 -9.46 -2.40 -32.39
CA ARG A 278 -9.30 -3.85 -32.52
C ARG A 278 -8.04 -4.23 -31.75
N SER A 279 -8.19 -5.00 -30.67
CA SER A 279 -7.07 -5.75 -30.10
C SER A 279 -6.80 -6.94 -31.00
N GLU A 280 -5.66 -6.92 -31.69
CA GLU A 280 -5.13 -8.10 -32.34
C GLU A 280 -4.58 -9.03 -31.25
N SER A 281 -5.25 -10.16 -31.08
CA SER A 281 -4.76 -11.28 -30.30
C SER A 281 -3.49 -11.84 -30.92
N SER A 282 -2.33 -11.58 -30.30
CA SER A 282 -1.12 -12.39 -30.51
C SER A 282 -1.09 -13.47 -29.42
N SER A 283 -1.72 -14.62 -29.63
CA SER A 283 -1.15 -15.82 -30.27
C SER A 283 0.09 -16.39 -29.54
N SER A 284 -0.20 -17.25 -28.56
CA SER A 284 0.38 -18.59 -28.31
C SER A 284 1.88 -18.79 -28.03
N THR A 285 2.72 -17.74 -27.95
CA THR A 285 4.10 -17.84 -27.44
C THR A 285 4.33 -17.18 -26.08
N ASP A 286 3.34 -16.43 -25.57
CA ASP A 286 3.44 -15.58 -24.37
C ASP A 286 3.42 -16.36 -23.05
N GLY A 287 2.72 -17.51 -23.02
CA GLY A 287 2.60 -18.33 -21.79
C GLY A 287 3.93 -18.91 -21.32
N SER A 288 4.82 -19.31 -22.23
CA SER A 288 6.08 -19.96 -21.85
C SER A 288 7.07 -19.05 -21.10
N VAL A 289 7.11 -17.76 -21.46
CA VAL A 289 7.97 -16.76 -20.78
C VAL A 289 7.41 -16.47 -19.39
N TYR A 290 6.08 -16.38 -19.29
CA TYR A 290 5.36 -16.20 -18.04
C TYR A 290 5.60 -17.36 -17.08
N ASP A 291 5.34 -18.58 -17.53
CA ASP A 291 5.48 -19.80 -16.73
C ASP A 291 6.92 -19.98 -16.26
N GLN A 292 7.89 -19.71 -17.13
CA GLN A 292 9.31 -19.71 -16.75
C GLN A 292 9.61 -18.64 -15.70
N ALA A 293 9.05 -17.45 -15.82
CA ALA A 293 9.25 -16.40 -14.82
C ALA A 293 8.71 -16.79 -13.45
N MET A 294 7.53 -17.39 -13.39
CA MET A 294 6.93 -17.84 -12.14
C MET A 294 7.68 -19.04 -11.53
N GLU A 295 8.11 -20.00 -12.33
CA GLU A 295 8.94 -21.13 -11.85
C GLU A 295 10.30 -20.65 -11.34
N ASP A 296 10.89 -19.65 -12.01
CA ASP A 296 12.07 -18.97 -11.52
C ASP A 296 11.77 -18.36 -10.14
N LEU A 297 10.73 -17.53 -9.99
CA LEU A 297 10.42 -16.88 -8.71
C LEU A 297 10.20 -17.89 -7.59
N ARG A 298 9.46 -18.97 -7.88
CA ARG A 298 9.23 -20.08 -6.95
C ARG A 298 10.53 -20.69 -6.44
N SER A 299 11.44 -21.03 -7.36
CA SER A 299 12.75 -21.58 -7.01
C SER A 299 13.52 -20.63 -6.08
N TYR A 300 13.42 -19.32 -6.29
CA TYR A 300 14.03 -18.33 -5.42
C TYR A 300 13.40 -18.35 -4.01
N ILE A 301 12.07 -18.25 -3.90
CA ILE A 301 11.36 -18.21 -2.61
C ILE A 301 11.73 -19.43 -1.77
N LEU A 302 11.74 -20.62 -2.37
CA LEU A 302 12.12 -21.86 -1.70
C LEU A 302 13.61 -21.90 -1.33
N SER A 303 14.50 -21.36 -2.17
CA SER A 303 15.93 -21.29 -1.90
C SER A 303 16.28 -20.31 -0.77
N ARG A 304 15.42 -19.34 -0.45
CA ARG A 304 15.63 -18.41 0.65
C ARG A 304 15.73 -19.14 2.01
N ASN A 305 15.13 -20.33 2.10
CA ASN A 305 15.25 -21.21 3.27
C ASN A 305 16.58 -22.00 3.32
N ASN A 306 17.39 -22.04 2.24
CA ASN A 306 18.53 -22.95 2.06
C ASN A 306 19.84 -22.33 1.48
N ASP A 307 19.96 -21.00 1.36
CA ASP A 307 21.18 -20.22 1.01
C ASP A 307 21.51 -19.93 -0.50
N LYS A 308 21.35 -18.64 -0.87
CA LYS A 308 22.25 -17.68 -1.58
C LYS A 308 22.80 -17.79 -3.03
N ASN A 309 22.38 -18.67 -3.92
CA ASN A 309 22.98 -18.72 -5.27
C ASN A 309 22.15 -18.21 -6.47
N ARG A 310 21.14 -17.35 -6.25
CA ARG A 310 20.44 -16.70 -7.37
C ARG A 310 20.35 -15.19 -7.23
N ILE A 311 20.72 -14.51 -8.32
CA ILE A 311 20.84 -13.05 -8.40
C ILE A 311 19.42 -12.47 -8.48
N LEU A 312 18.91 -12.00 -7.35
CA LEU A 312 17.97 -10.89 -7.33
C LEU A 312 18.79 -9.66 -6.99
N HIS A 313 18.73 -8.65 -7.85
CA HIS A 313 19.33 -7.37 -7.53
C HIS A 313 18.43 -6.63 -6.53
N ASP A 314 19.05 -6.06 -5.51
CA ASP A 314 18.43 -5.21 -4.48
C ASP A 314 18.71 -3.73 -4.84
N GLY A 315 17.73 -2.84 -4.63
CA GLY A 315 17.87 -1.38 -4.86
C GLY A 315 17.36 -0.85 -6.22
N ASP A 316 17.36 0.49 -6.38
CA ASP A 316 16.61 1.35 -7.35
C ASP A 316 16.94 1.27 -8.85
N VAL A 317 17.53 0.18 -9.35
CA VAL A 317 17.93 0.08 -10.77
C VAL A 317 16.75 -0.39 -11.63
N GLU A 318 16.50 0.26 -12.79
CA GLU A 318 15.43 -0.12 -13.73
C GLU A 318 15.39 -1.62 -14.01
N ALA A 319 14.18 -2.19 -14.18
CA ALA A 319 14.01 -3.62 -14.40
C ALA A 319 14.72 -4.07 -15.69
N VAL A 320 15.66 -5.03 -15.55
CA VAL A 320 16.37 -5.65 -16.67
C VAL A 320 15.51 -6.76 -17.26
N GLU A 321 15.48 -6.86 -18.59
CA GLU A 321 14.74 -7.91 -19.29
C GLU A 321 15.22 -9.30 -18.88
N GLY A 322 14.27 -10.18 -18.52
CA GLY A 322 14.57 -11.56 -18.17
C GLY A 322 15.11 -11.78 -16.75
N GLU A 323 15.34 -10.72 -15.97
CA GLU A 323 15.84 -10.84 -14.59
C GLU A 323 14.80 -10.39 -13.56
N TRP A 324 14.66 -11.19 -12.51
CA TRP A 324 13.88 -10.78 -11.35
C TRP A 324 14.69 -9.79 -10.51
N ARG A 325 14.04 -8.70 -10.13
CA ARG A 325 14.51 -7.74 -9.14
C ARG A 325 13.63 -7.85 -7.91
N MET A 326 14.24 -7.83 -6.74
CA MET A 326 13.49 -7.71 -5.50
C MET A 326 13.26 -6.22 -5.24
N ILE A 327 11.99 -5.83 -5.17
CA ILE A 327 11.62 -4.46 -4.77
C ILE A 327 11.60 -4.39 -3.24
N ARG A 328 11.16 -5.48 -2.59
CA ARG A 328 11.00 -5.52 -1.13
C ARG A 328 11.31 -6.89 -0.58
N ASN A 329 11.99 -6.89 0.57
CA ASN A 329 12.32 -8.09 1.31
C ASN A 329 11.75 -8.02 2.73
N HIS A 330 10.85 -8.94 3.08
CA HIS A 330 10.38 -9.08 4.45
C HIS A 330 10.29 -10.55 4.88
N PRO A 331 10.41 -10.90 6.18
CA PRO A 331 10.15 -12.25 6.68
C PRO A 331 8.72 -12.77 6.46
N ARG A 332 7.74 -11.88 6.33
CA ARG A 332 6.32 -12.24 6.09
C ARG A 332 5.86 -12.06 4.64
N GLY A 333 6.70 -11.53 3.77
CA GLY A 333 6.35 -11.37 2.37
C GLY A 333 7.42 -10.67 1.54
N GLY A 334 7.11 -10.37 0.29
CA GLY A 334 8.05 -9.70 -0.60
C GLY A 334 7.37 -9.16 -1.85
N ALA A 335 8.03 -8.20 -2.47
CA ALA A 335 7.62 -7.68 -3.77
C ALA A 335 8.76 -7.85 -4.77
N PHE A 336 8.41 -8.29 -5.98
CA PHE A 336 9.34 -8.64 -7.02
C PHE A 336 8.89 -8.04 -8.34
N VAL A 337 9.83 -7.69 -9.21
CA VAL A 337 9.53 -7.20 -10.54
C VAL A 337 10.44 -7.84 -11.58
N ARG A 338 9.90 -8.16 -12.74
CA ARG A 338 10.65 -8.65 -13.90
C ARG A 338 10.10 -8.04 -15.16
N LYS A 339 10.97 -7.52 -16.02
CA LYS A 339 10.59 -7.14 -17.37
C LYS A 339 10.50 -8.42 -18.21
N LEU A 340 9.31 -8.73 -18.73
CA LEU A 340 9.06 -9.93 -19.53
C LEU A 340 9.45 -9.74 -20.99
N LYS A 341 9.12 -8.57 -21.55
CA LYS A 341 9.42 -8.10 -22.91
C LYS A 341 9.41 -6.58 -22.94
N ASP A 342 9.78 -5.97 -24.06
CA ASP A 342 9.99 -4.51 -24.17
C ASP A 342 8.89 -3.64 -23.55
N ASP A 343 7.63 -4.04 -23.72
CA ASP A 343 6.48 -3.26 -23.26
C ASP A 343 5.72 -3.87 -22.07
N LEU A 344 6.21 -4.97 -21.48
CA LEU A 344 5.49 -5.70 -20.43
C LEU A 344 6.36 -5.98 -19.21
N VAL A 345 5.88 -5.53 -18.05
CA VAL A 345 6.50 -5.76 -16.75
C VAL A 345 5.56 -6.59 -15.88
N LEU A 346 6.10 -7.62 -15.24
CA LEU A 346 5.40 -8.41 -14.23
C LEU A 346 5.87 -7.96 -12.84
N GLU A 347 4.93 -7.53 -12.00
CA GLU A 347 5.16 -7.25 -10.59
C GLU A 347 4.39 -8.25 -9.74
N VAL A 348 5.01 -8.74 -8.68
CA VAL A 348 4.48 -9.82 -7.85
C VAL A 348 4.62 -9.48 -6.39
N HIS A 349 3.51 -9.51 -5.65
CA HIS A 349 3.45 -9.35 -4.20
C HIS A 349 3.10 -10.68 -3.56
N VAL A 350 3.77 -11.03 -2.47
CA VAL A 350 3.71 -12.37 -1.88
C VAL A 350 3.55 -12.29 -0.37
N ILE A 351 2.63 -13.07 0.21
CA ILE A 351 2.59 -13.36 1.64
C ILE A 351 3.21 -14.74 1.92
N TYR A 352 4.15 -14.84 2.86
CA TYR A 352 4.75 -16.10 3.28
C TYR A 352 3.95 -16.80 4.40
N PRO A 353 4.07 -18.12 4.63
CA PRO A 353 3.46 -18.81 5.78
C PRO A 353 4.21 -18.51 7.09
N PHE A 354 3.62 -18.90 8.23
CA PHE A 354 4.32 -18.91 9.51
C PHE A 354 5.32 -20.07 9.57
N ASN A 355 6.50 -19.81 10.14
CA ASN A 355 7.49 -20.84 10.45
C ASN A 355 7.27 -21.43 11.85
#